data_AF-A0A6P1JG37-F1
#
_entry.id   AF-A0A6P1JG37-F1
#
_cell.length_a   1.000
_cell.length_b   1.000
_cell.length_c   1.000
_cell.angle_alpha   90.00
_cell.angle_beta   90.00
_cell.angle_gamma   90.00
#
_symmetry.space_group_name_H-M   'P 1'
#
loop_
_entity.id
_entity.type
_entity.pdbx_description
1 polymer ?
#
loop_
_entity_poly.entity_id
_entity_poly.type
_entity_poly.pdbx_seq_one_letter_code
_entity_poly.pdbx_strand_id
1 'polypeptide(L)'
;MAVVLLGVLGPIAPLYRVAGTSGQEALAWGTIVVGDVVPSLLGIELVMLAGGPICLLAGCILPGIPREPSRTRTALGVLSAVLLIVCVPCAVFFSLLFSTSTYSVLRSASDDGCRVVVREFGFLRAAGGSLGLVRPGSVVAEWLEDYSASDGHQPFSAGDYELNWSGETARLRVGLTPAEPASLVEDGLLDCSR
;
A
#
# COMPACT_ATOMS: atom_id res chain seq x y z
N MET A 1 14.91 -17.92 -2.03
CA MET A 1 13.62 -18.58 -2.35
C MET A 1 12.40 -17.70 -2.03
N ALA A 2 12.36 -16.99 -0.90
CA ALA A 2 11.23 -16.11 -0.55
C ALA A 2 10.94 -14.99 -1.60
N VAL A 3 11.98 -14.42 -2.21
CA VAL A 3 11.86 -13.37 -3.24
C VAL A 3 11.21 -13.89 -4.53
N VAL A 4 11.40 -15.18 -4.85
CA VAL A 4 10.80 -15.80 -6.06
C VAL A 4 9.32 -16.10 -5.83
N LEU A 5 8.93 -16.47 -4.60
CA LEU A 5 7.52 -16.67 -4.24
C LEU A 5 6.71 -15.37 -4.32
N LEU A 6 7.28 -14.24 -3.87
CA LEU A 6 6.63 -12.92 -3.97
C LEU A 6 6.46 -12.46 -5.42
N GLY A 7 7.45 -12.69 -6.30
CA GLY A 7 7.37 -12.34 -7.71
C GLY A 7 6.41 -13.20 -8.55
N VAL A 8 6.10 -14.43 -8.10
CA VAL A 8 5.13 -15.33 -8.77
C VAL A 8 3.70 -15.08 -8.28
N LEU A 9 3.52 -14.61 -7.04
CA LEU A 9 2.20 -14.29 -6.48
C LEU A 9 1.70 -12.87 -6.81
N GLY A 10 2.60 -11.93 -7.11
CA GLY A 10 2.27 -10.57 -7.60
C GLY A 10 1.24 -10.54 -8.75
N PRO A 11 1.39 -11.32 -9.84
CA PRO A 11 0.40 -11.37 -10.92
C PRO A 11 -0.92 -12.09 -10.56
N ILE A 12 -1.02 -12.73 -9.39
CA ILE A 12 -2.23 -13.42 -8.91
C ILE A 12 -3.02 -12.52 -7.94
N ALA A 13 -2.43 -11.43 -7.42
CA ALA A 13 -3.12 -10.43 -6.60
C ALA A 13 -4.47 -9.95 -7.20
N PRO A 14 -4.62 -9.75 -8.52
CA PRO A 14 -5.91 -9.37 -9.13
C PRO A 14 -6.95 -10.51 -9.13
N LEU A 15 -6.52 -11.78 -9.08
CA LEU A 15 -7.42 -12.95 -9.04
C LEU A 15 -8.09 -13.11 -7.66
N TYR A 16 -7.50 -12.60 -6.59
CA TYR A 16 -8.16 -12.57 -5.27
C TYR A 16 -9.42 -11.70 -5.26
N ARG A 17 -9.52 -10.72 -6.18
CA ARG A 17 -10.75 -9.93 -6.37
C ARG A 17 -11.91 -10.75 -6.97
N VAL A 18 -11.62 -11.86 -7.64
CA VAL A 18 -12.64 -12.78 -8.19
C VAL A 18 -13.15 -13.76 -7.12
N ALA A 19 -12.40 -13.97 -6.03
CA ALA A 19 -12.72 -14.90 -4.96
C ALA A 19 -13.56 -14.30 -3.81
N GLY A 20 -14.08 -13.07 -3.95
CA GLY A 20 -15.04 -12.50 -3.00
C GLY A 20 -14.48 -12.17 -1.62
N THR A 21 -13.15 -12.13 -1.42
CA THR A 21 -12.58 -11.62 -0.18
C THR A 21 -12.69 -10.11 -0.18
N SER A 22 -13.56 -9.60 0.69
CA SER A 22 -13.70 -8.19 1.08
C SER A 22 -12.31 -7.58 1.31
N GLY A 23 -11.84 -6.84 0.31
CA GLY A 23 -10.45 -6.42 0.23
C GLY A 23 -10.18 -5.21 1.09
N GLN A 24 -9.06 -5.22 1.83
CA GLN A 24 -8.56 -4.02 2.51
C GLN A 24 -7.10 -4.16 3.00
N GLU A 25 -6.19 -4.69 2.18
CA GLU A 25 -4.83 -4.96 2.65
C GLU A 25 -3.80 -4.49 1.64
N ALA A 26 -2.94 -3.55 2.05
CA ALA A 26 -1.78 -3.10 1.28
C ALA A 26 -0.83 -4.28 0.95
N LEU A 27 -0.92 -5.37 1.72
CA LEU A 27 -0.12 -6.59 1.61
C LEU A 27 -0.95 -7.89 1.58
N ALA A 28 -2.26 -7.84 1.29
CA ALA A 28 -3.18 -9.00 1.25
C ALA A 28 -3.42 -9.77 2.58
N TRP A 29 -2.72 -9.45 3.67
CA TRP A 29 -2.94 -10.00 5.04
C TRP A 29 -2.81 -8.95 6.15
N GLY A 30 -2.54 -7.69 5.78
CA GLY A 30 -2.70 -6.54 6.65
C GLY A 30 -2.20 -5.26 5.98
N THR A 31 -2.37 -4.14 6.68
CA THR A 31 -1.74 -2.86 6.31
C THR A 31 -0.71 -2.52 7.37
N ILE A 32 0.56 -2.53 6.96
CA ILE A 32 1.69 -2.14 7.82
C ILE A 32 1.96 -0.65 7.59
N VAL A 33 2.22 0.09 8.67
CA VAL A 33 2.55 1.51 8.66
C VAL A 33 3.90 1.73 9.32
N VAL A 34 4.84 2.29 8.56
CA VAL A 34 6.21 2.56 9.00
C VAL A 34 6.46 4.06 8.92
N GLY A 35 6.50 4.73 10.08
CA GLY A 35 6.49 6.19 10.11
C GLY A 35 5.23 6.71 9.42
N ASP A 36 5.40 7.60 8.45
CA ASP A 36 4.28 8.18 7.67
C ASP A 36 4.03 7.46 6.34
N VAL A 37 4.67 6.31 6.12
CA VAL A 37 4.63 5.58 4.85
C VAL A 37 3.92 4.24 5.05
N VAL A 38 2.97 3.98 4.16
CA VAL A 38 2.32 2.67 4.02
C VAL A 38 2.95 1.95 2.82
N PRO A 39 3.84 0.95 3.04
CA PRO A 39 4.39 0.17 1.94
C PRO A 39 3.28 -0.56 1.18
N SER A 40 3.04 -0.14 -0.06
CA SER A 40 2.13 -0.81 -0.99
C SER A 40 2.87 -1.84 -1.83
N LEU A 41 2.13 -2.82 -2.35
CA LEU A 41 2.66 -3.82 -3.29
C LEU A 41 3.36 -3.15 -4.48
N LEU A 42 2.75 -2.12 -5.06
CA LEU A 42 3.32 -1.31 -6.14
C LEU A 42 4.65 -0.65 -5.74
N GLY A 43 4.75 -0.12 -4.52
CA GLY A 43 6.00 0.45 -4.01
C GLY A 43 7.12 -0.58 -3.93
N ILE A 44 6.81 -1.79 -3.45
CA ILE A 44 7.78 -2.90 -3.40
C ILE A 44 8.20 -3.31 -4.81
N GLU A 45 7.26 -3.42 -5.75
CA GLU A 45 7.52 -3.77 -7.14
C GLU A 45 8.40 -2.72 -7.83
N LEU A 46 8.16 -1.43 -7.60
CA LEU A 46 9.00 -0.35 -8.13
C LEU A 46 10.42 -0.38 -7.55
N VAL A 47 10.56 -0.65 -6.24
CA VAL A 47 11.87 -0.83 -5.61
C VAL A 47 12.60 -2.03 -6.19
N MET A 48 11.91 -3.15 -6.44
CA MET A 48 12.51 -4.31 -7.10
C MET A 48 12.89 -4.01 -8.56
N LEU A 49 12.03 -3.30 -9.29
CA LEU A 49 12.28 -2.90 -10.67
C LEU A 49 13.51 -1.99 -10.79
N ALA A 50 13.70 -1.07 -9.85
CA ALA A 50 14.86 -0.18 -9.82
C ALA A 50 16.11 -0.85 -9.25
N GLY A 51 15.97 -1.62 -8.17
CA GLY A 51 17.07 -2.26 -7.47
C GLY A 51 17.66 -3.46 -8.21
N GLY A 52 16.86 -4.22 -8.96
CA GLY A 52 17.30 -5.38 -9.73
C GLY A 52 18.40 -5.05 -10.75
N PRO A 53 18.21 -4.08 -11.65
CA PRO A 53 19.22 -3.62 -12.60
C PRO A 53 20.47 -3.08 -11.91
N ILE A 54 20.32 -2.32 -10.82
CA ILE A 54 21.45 -1.78 -10.05
C ILE A 54 22.30 -2.91 -9.46
N CYS A 55 21.67 -3.91 -8.85
CA CYS A 55 22.36 -5.09 -8.31
C CYS A 55 23.05 -5.91 -9.41
N LEU A 56 22.42 -6.04 -10.59
CA LEU A 56 23.02 -6.71 -11.76
C LEU A 56 24.25 -5.94 -12.26
N LEU A 57 24.14 -4.63 -12.42
CA LEU A 57 25.24 -3.75 -12.84
C LEU A 57 26.39 -3.78 -11.82
N ALA A 58 26.08 -3.69 -10.52
CA ALA A 58 27.07 -3.81 -9.46
C ALA A 58 27.80 -5.16 -9.51
N GLY A 59 27.08 -6.25 -9.77
CA GLY A 59 27.66 -7.59 -9.96
C GLY A 59 28.56 -7.71 -11.18
N CYS A 60 28.34 -6.91 -12.23
CA CYS A 60 29.22 -6.86 -13.41
C CYS A 60 30.49 -6.02 -13.19
N ILE A 61 30.43 -5.02 -12.31
CA ILE A 61 31.53 -4.05 -12.10
C ILE A 61 32.43 -4.47 -10.92
N LEU A 62 31.88 -5.09 -9.88
CA LEU A 62 32.64 -5.49 -8.70
C LEU A 62 33.59 -6.67 -9.03
N PRO A 63 34.85 -6.63 -8.58
CA PRO A 63 35.81 -7.70 -8.81
C PRO A 63 35.28 -9.01 -8.19
N GLY A 64 34.99 -9.98 -9.06
CA GLY A 64 34.46 -11.27 -8.65
C GLY A 64 35.49 -12.01 -7.80
N ILE A 65 35.08 -12.48 -6.62
CA ILE A 65 35.81 -13.51 -5.90
C ILE A 65 35.91 -14.72 -6.86
N PRO A 66 37.10 -15.24 -7.16
CA PRO A 66 37.25 -16.40 -8.04
C PRO A 66 36.45 -17.57 -7.45
N ARG A 67 35.44 -17.99 -8.20
CA ARG A 67 34.52 -19.08 -7.83
C ARG A 67 34.57 -20.13 -8.92
N GLU A 68 34.57 -21.40 -8.53
CA GLU A 68 34.54 -22.50 -9.49
C GLU A 68 33.29 -22.42 -10.38
N PRO A 69 33.45 -22.61 -11.71
CA PRO A 69 32.35 -22.54 -12.66
C PRO A 69 31.41 -23.75 -12.47
N SER A 70 30.25 -23.49 -11.89
CA SER A 70 29.15 -24.47 -11.76
C SER A 70 28.08 -24.18 -12.81
N ARG A 71 27.91 -25.09 -13.78
CA ARG A 71 26.84 -24.99 -14.82
C ARG A 71 25.45 -24.84 -14.21
N THR A 72 25.19 -25.49 -13.07
CA THR A 72 23.92 -25.42 -12.34
C THR A 72 23.68 -24.02 -11.77
N ARG A 73 24.69 -23.35 -11.20
CA ARG A 73 24.55 -21.97 -10.71
C ARG A 73 24.35 -20.97 -11.84
N THR A 74 25.04 -21.13 -12.96
CA THR A 74 24.86 -20.26 -14.13
C THR A 74 23.45 -20.40 -14.70
N ALA A 75 22.96 -21.63 -14.85
CA ALA A 75 21.59 -21.89 -15.30
C ALA A 75 20.54 -21.29 -14.34
N LEU A 76 20.73 -21.45 -13.03
CA LEU A 76 19.83 -20.89 -12.02
C LEU A 76 19.84 -19.35 -12.02
N GLY A 77 21.02 -18.73 -12.19
CA GLY A 77 21.18 -17.28 -12.28
C GLY A 77 20.52 -16.69 -13.52
N VAL A 78 20.72 -17.31 -14.69
CA VAL A 78 20.06 -16.91 -15.94
C VAL A 78 18.55 -17.06 -15.84
N LEU A 79 18.06 -18.20 -15.33
CA LEU A 79 16.63 -18.42 -15.11
C LEU A 79 16.04 -17.35 -14.17
N SER A 80 16.72 -17.06 -13.07
CA SER A 80 16.28 -16.04 -12.11
C SER A 80 16.26 -14.64 -12.72
N ALA A 81 17.27 -14.29 -13.54
CA ALA A 81 17.34 -13.02 -14.24
C ALA A 81 16.20 -12.88 -15.27
N VAL A 82 15.96 -13.90 -16.08
CA VAL A 82 14.85 -13.93 -17.05
C VAL A 82 13.51 -13.80 -16.35
N LEU A 83 13.31 -14.52 -15.24
CA LEU A 83 12.09 -14.42 -14.44
C LEU A 83 11.88 -13.00 -13.92
N LEU A 84 12.92 -12.35 -13.37
CA LEU A 84 12.81 -10.97 -12.89
C LEU A 84 12.53 -9.98 -14.02
N ILE A 85 13.16 -10.13 -15.19
CA ILE A 85 12.98 -9.24 -16.35
C ILE A 85 11.54 -9.33 -16.90
N VAL A 86 10.89 -10.49 -16.84
CA VAL A 86 9.54 -10.68 -17.38
C VAL A 86 8.47 -10.46 -16.31
N CYS A 87 8.62 -11.07 -15.13
CA CYS A 87 7.59 -11.05 -14.10
C CYS A 87 7.46 -9.68 -13.43
N VAL A 88 8.56 -8.94 -13.19
CA VAL A 88 8.50 -7.65 -12.49
C VAL A 88 7.79 -6.58 -13.34
N PRO A 89 8.13 -6.35 -14.63
CA PRO A 89 7.40 -5.39 -15.45
C PRO A 89 5.94 -5.78 -15.68
N CYS A 90 5.65 -7.08 -15.85
CA CYS A 90 4.27 -7.55 -15.93
C CYS A 90 3.51 -7.22 -14.64
N ALA A 91 4.06 -7.55 -13.47
CA ALA A 91 3.43 -7.25 -12.18
C ALA A 91 3.18 -5.73 -12.02
N VAL A 92 4.18 -4.90 -12.30
CA VAL A 92 4.05 -3.43 -12.27
C VAL A 92 2.96 -2.95 -13.24
N PHE A 93 2.91 -3.48 -14.46
CA PHE A 93 1.88 -3.12 -15.44
C PHE A 93 0.47 -3.46 -14.94
N PHE A 94 0.26 -4.66 -14.40
CA PHE A 94 -1.01 -5.04 -13.79
C PHE A 94 -1.34 -4.17 -12.57
N SER A 95 -0.37 -3.92 -11.70
CA SER A 95 -0.54 -3.01 -10.56
C SER A 95 -0.92 -1.61 -11.01
N LEU A 96 -0.33 -1.06 -12.07
CA LEU A 96 -0.70 0.26 -12.59
C LEU A 96 -2.11 0.30 -13.20
N LEU A 97 -2.54 -0.79 -13.85
CA LEU A 97 -3.89 -0.86 -14.43
C LEU A 97 -4.99 -1.03 -13.37
N PHE A 98 -4.68 -1.71 -12.25
CA PHE A 98 -5.69 -2.13 -11.27
C PHE A 98 -5.54 -1.49 -9.88
N SER A 99 -4.41 -0.85 -9.58
CA SER A 99 -4.20 -0.13 -8.32
C SER A 99 -4.88 1.22 -8.36
N THR A 100 -6.13 1.25 -7.92
CA THR A 100 -6.92 2.47 -7.81
C THR A 100 -6.90 3.06 -6.40
N SER A 101 -6.11 2.49 -5.47
CA SER A 101 -6.09 2.92 -4.07
C SER A 101 -4.81 3.61 -3.64
N THR A 102 -4.94 4.75 -2.96
CA THR A 102 -3.87 5.50 -2.29
C THR A 102 -3.98 5.32 -0.79
N TYR A 103 -2.84 5.29 -0.09
CA TYR A 103 -2.79 5.17 1.36
C TYR A 103 -2.06 6.39 1.92
N SER A 104 -2.61 6.99 2.97
CA SER A 104 -2.00 8.13 3.65
C SER A 104 -2.13 7.98 5.17
N VAL A 105 -1.14 8.50 5.88
CA VAL A 105 -1.20 8.67 7.34
C VAL A 105 -1.47 10.14 7.60
N LEU A 106 -2.51 10.46 8.36
CA LEU A 106 -2.85 11.84 8.68
C LEU A 106 -1.80 12.40 9.65
N ARG A 107 -1.45 13.68 9.46
CA ARG A 107 -0.32 14.31 10.17
C ARG A 107 -0.56 14.48 11.68
N SER A 108 -1.80 14.55 12.13
CA SER A 108 -2.10 14.74 13.56
C SER A 108 -2.21 13.39 14.27
N ALA A 109 -1.49 13.28 15.38
CA ALA A 109 -1.54 12.14 16.30
C ALA A 109 -2.21 12.55 17.62
N SER A 110 -2.74 11.57 18.36
CA SER A 110 -3.13 11.76 19.75
C SER A 110 -1.92 12.04 20.64
N ASP A 111 -2.17 12.52 21.86
CA ASP A 111 -1.10 12.76 22.86
C ASP A 111 -0.30 11.49 23.18
N ASP A 112 -0.97 10.32 23.14
CA ASP A 112 -0.34 9.01 23.34
C ASP A 112 0.27 8.42 22.06
N GLY A 113 0.22 9.13 20.92
CA GLY A 113 0.85 8.73 19.66
C GLY A 113 -0.01 7.84 18.76
N CYS A 114 -1.33 7.77 18.98
CA CYS A 114 -2.24 7.11 18.07
C CYS A 114 -2.40 7.92 16.78
N ARG A 115 -2.47 7.25 15.62
CA ARG A 115 -2.50 7.90 14.31
C ARG A 115 -3.63 7.36 13.44
N VAL A 116 -4.22 8.23 12.62
CA VAL A 116 -5.24 7.83 11.65
C VAL A 116 -4.57 7.48 10.32
N VAL A 117 -4.93 6.33 9.77
CA VAL A 117 -4.53 5.86 8.45
C VAL A 117 -5.75 5.84 7.57
N VAL A 118 -5.58 6.29 6.34
CA VAL A 118 -6.65 6.35 5.36
C VAL A 118 -6.23 5.64 4.10
N ARG A 119 -7.16 4.85 3.57
CA ARG A 119 -7.09 4.27 2.24
C ARG A 119 -8.16 4.93 1.40
N GLU A 120 -7.77 5.66 0.37
CA GLU A 120 -8.70 6.21 -0.61
C GLU A 120 -8.67 5.35 -1.88
N PHE A 121 -9.76 5.31 -2.62
CA PHE A 121 -9.78 4.78 -3.98
C PHE A 121 -10.73 5.58 -4.87
N GLY A 122 -10.43 5.62 -6.16
CA GLY A 122 -11.25 6.30 -7.17
C GLY A 122 -11.35 5.48 -8.45
N PHE A 123 -12.56 5.31 -8.97
CA PHE A 123 -12.80 4.65 -10.26
C PHE A 123 -14.04 5.19 -10.96
N LEU A 124 -13.88 5.67 -12.20
CA LEU A 124 -14.97 6.09 -13.10
C LEU A 124 -16.11 6.87 -12.40
N ARG A 125 -15.75 7.88 -11.59
CA ARG A 125 -16.62 8.77 -10.78
C ARG A 125 -17.14 8.24 -9.43
N ALA A 126 -16.88 6.99 -9.08
CA ALA A 126 -17.04 6.56 -7.70
C ALA A 126 -15.72 6.79 -6.96
N ALA A 127 -15.78 7.44 -5.81
CA ALA A 127 -14.67 7.46 -4.86
C ALA A 127 -15.16 7.05 -3.48
N GLY A 128 -14.22 6.59 -2.68
CA GLY A 128 -14.48 6.18 -1.32
C GLY A 128 -13.22 5.64 -0.72
N GLY A 129 -13.36 5.06 0.45
CA GLY A 129 -12.20 4.59 1.16
C GLY A 129 -12.52 4.11 2.55
N SER A 130 -11.45 3.88 3.30
CA SER A 130 -11.48 3.24 4.60
C SER A 130 -10.57 4.01 5.53
N LEU A 131 -10.98 4.08 6.79
CA LEU A 131 -10.37 4.80 7.87
C LEU A 131 -9.96 3.78 8.92
N GLY A 132 -8.74 3.92 9.41
CA GLY A 132 -8.20 3.03 10.42
C GLY A 132 -7.28 3.75 11.39
N LEU A 133 -6.91 3.03 12.43
CA LEU A 133 -6.04 3.51 13.49
C LEU A 133 -4.75 2.70 13.55
N VAL A 134 -3.66 3.38 13.87
CA VAL A 134 -2.40 2.78 14.27
C VAL A 134 -2.15 3.18 15.71
N ARG A 135 -2.35 2.23 16.62
CA ARG A 135 -2.10 2.41 18.06
C ARG A 135 -0.62 2.64 18.35
N PRO A 136 -0.29 3.33 19.45
CA PRO A 136 1.10 3.48 19.88
C PRO A 136 1.77 2.12 20.09
N GLY A 137 3.00 1.99 19.57
CA GLY A 137 3.76 0.74 19.61
C GLY A 137 3.32 -0.32 18.58
N SER A 138 2.20 -0.12 17.89
CA SER A 138 1.78 -0.97 16.77
C SER A 138 2.30 -0.43 15.44
N VAL A 139 2.52 -1.35 14.50
CA VAL A 139 2.79 -1.04 13.09
C VAL A 139 1.65 -1.52 12.19
N VAL A 140 0.60 -2.12 12.74
CA VAL A 140 -0.54 -2.65 11.98
C VAL A 140 -1.72 -1.70 12.13
N ALA A 141 -2.32 -1.34 11.00
CA ALA A 141 -3.54 -0.55 10.98
C ALA A 141 -4.77 -1.42 11.28
N GLU A 142 -5.65 -0.92 12.13
CA GLU A 142 -6.98 -1.48 12.38
C GLU A 142 -8.02 -0.61 11.66
N TRP A 143 -8.69 -1.19 10.66
CA TRP A 143 -9.75 -0.51 9.91
C TRP A 143 -11.05 -0.51 10.72
N LEU A 144 -11.67 0.67 10.83
CA LEU A 144 -12.85 0.89 11.67
C LEU A 144 -14.07 1.30 10.87
N GLU A 145 -13.88 2.17 9.88
CA GLU A 145 -14.98 2.85 9.22
C GLU A 145 -14.68 3.08 7.74
N ASP A 146 -15.70 3.09 6.91
CA ASP A 146 -15.59 3.44 5.49
C ASP A 146 -16.20 4.83 5.22
N TYR A 147 -15.80 5.44 4.12
CA TYR A 147 -16.42 6.66 3.60
C TYR A 147 -16.69 6.53 2.10
N SER A 148 -17.60 7.36 1.60
CA SER A 148 -17.93 7.43 0.18
C SER A 148 -18.01 8.87 -0.31
N ALA A 149 -17.68 9.06 -1.59
CA ALA A 149 -17.79 10.33 -2.30
C ALA A 149 -18.47 10.07 -3.66
N SER A 150 -19.43 10.92 -4.01
CA SER A 150 -20.36 10.67 -5.11
C SER A 150 -19.88 11.14 -6.49
N ASP A 151 -18.79 11.90 -6.52
CA ASP A 151 -18.27 12.62 -7.69
C ASP A 151 -16.84 12.18 -8.08
N GLY A 152 -16.27 11.23 -7.35
CA GLY A 152 -14.89 10.79 -7.53
C GLY A 152 -13.88 11.62 -6.75
N HIS A 153 -14.34 12.56 -5.90
CA HIS A 153 -13.48 13.37 -5.06
C HIS A 153 -12.81 12.53 -3.96
N GLN A 154 -11.55 12.85 -3.68
CA GLN A 154 -10.71 12.16 -2.71
C GLN A 154 -10.32 13.16 -1.61
N PRO A 155 -11.12 13.28 -0.53
CA PRO A 155 -11.00 14.36 0.43
C PRO A 155 -9.65 14.37 1.16
N PHE A 156 -9.01 13.21 1.38
CA PHE A 156 -7.75 13.18 2.11
C PHE A 156 -6.57 13.58 1.24
N SER A 157 -6.57 13.16 -0.02
CA SER A 157 -5.59 13.57 -1.04
C SER A 157 -5.75 15.04 -1.41
N ALA A 158 -6.98 15.57 -1.41
CA ALA A 158 -7.28 16.97 -1.67
C ALA A 158 -7.06 17.88 -0.44
N GLY A 159 -7.01 17.31 0.77
CA GLY A 159 -6.94 18.07 2.01
C GLY A 159 -8.29 18.65 2.46
N ASP A 160 -9.41 18.16 1.92
CA ASP A 160 -10.79 18.53 2.29
C ASP A 160 -11.28 17.70 3.47
N TYR A 161 -10.52 17.72 4.57
CA TYR A 161 -10.88 17.04 5.81
C TYR A 161 -10.43 17.83 7.05
N GLU A 162 -11.13 17.59 8.16
CA GLU A 162 -10.79 18.11 9.48
C GLU A 162 -10.61 16.92 10.43
N LEU A 163 -9.45 16.83 11.07
CA LEU A 163 -9.17 15.84 12.11
C LEU A 163 -8.79 16.55 13.41
N ASN A 164 -9.62 16.38 14.44
CA ASN A 164 -9.38 16.93 15.76
C ASN A 164 -9.29 15.82 16.81
N TRP A 165 -8.22 15.83 17.58
CA TRP A 165 -8.02 14.91 18.69
C TRP A 165 -8.49 15.54 20.02
N SER A 166 -9.07 14.72 20.88
CA SER A 166 -9.41 15.04 22.25
C SER A 166 -9.02 13.87 23.14
N GLY A 167 -7.77 13.88 23.63
CA GLY A 167 -7.17 12.72 24.27
C GLY A 167 -7.00 11.57 23.28
N GLU A 168 -7.53 10.39 23.62
CA GLU A 168 -7.47 9.17 22.78
C GLU A 168 -8.58 9.10 21.70
N THR A 169 -9.51 10.07 21.67
CA THR A 169 -10.60 10.09 20.69
C THR A 169 -10.33 11.11 19.59
N ALA A 170 -10.43 10.69 18.34
CA ALA A 170 -10.40 11.54 17.16
C ALA A 170 -11.82 11.79 16.64
N ARG A 171 -12.09 13.03 16.26
CA ARG A 171 -13.27 13.40 15.45
C ARG A 171 -12.80 13.82 14.07
N LEU A 172 -13.26 13.07 13.07
CA LEU A 172 -12.98 13.28 11.67
C LEU A 172 -14.20 13.81 10.94
N ARG A 173 -13.99 14.79 10.05
CA ARG A 173 -15.01 15.33 9.15
C ARG A 173 -14.44 15.40 7.73
N VAL A 174 -15.27 15.07 6.75
CA VAL A 174 -14.95 15.14 5.30
C VAL A 174 -16.04 15.94 4.58
N GLY A 175 -15.80 16.33 3.34
CA GLY A 175 -16.78 17.07 2.54
C GLY A 175 -17.01 18.47 3.10
N LEU A 176 -15.92 19.14 3.50
CA LEU A 176 -15.98 20.51 4.01
C LEU A 176 -16.35 21.47 2.88
N THR A 177 -16.03 21.10 1.64
CA THR A 177 -16.38 21.82 0.43
C THR A 177 -17.76 21.40 -0.09
N PRO A 178 -18.78 22.29 -0.13
CA PRO A 178 -20.15 21.92 -0.52
C PRO A 178 -20.29 21.40 -1.95
N ALA A 179 -19.34 21.74 -2.83
CA ALA A 179 -19.33 21.30 -4.22
C ALA A 179 -18.85 19.84 -4.38
N GLU A 180 -18.23 19.27 -3.34
CA GLU A 180 -17.56 17.97 -3.37
C GLU A 180 -18.06 17.10 -2.21
N PRO A 181 -19.31 16.60 -2.29
CA PRO A 181 -19.95 15.90 -1.18
C PRO A 181 -19.30 14.54 -0.92
N ALA A 182 -18.71 14.41 0.28
CA ALA A 182 -18.25 13.17 0.87
C ALA A 182 -18.94 12.93 2.21
N SER A 183 -19.21 11.67 2.53
CA SER A 183 -19.84 11.28 3.79
C SER A 183 -19.21 10.04 4.37
N LEU A 184 -19.06 10.05 5.69
CA LEU A 184 -18.67 8.90 6.49
C LEU A 184 -19.88 7.97 6.68
N VAL A 185 -19.63 6.68 6.89
CA VAL A 185 -20.70 5.69 7.12
C VAL A 185 -21.25 5.80 8.53
N GLU A 186 -20.41 6.12 9.50
CA GLU A 186 -20.76 6.43 10.89
C GLU A 186 -20.51 7.93 11.17
N ASP A 187 -20.24 8.26 12.44
CA ASP A 187 -20.16 9.65 12.92
C ASP A 187 -18.74 10.25 12.81
N GLY A 188 -17.77 9.52 12.25
CA GLY A 188 -16.36 9.92 12.20
C GLY A 188 -15.69 10.00 13.56
N LEU A 189 -16.17 9.24 14.53
CA LEU A 189 -15.59 9.16 15.87
C LEU A 189 -14.67 7.94 15.96
N LEU A 190 -13.37 8.18 16.04
CA LEU A 190 -12.35 7.13 16.09
C LEU A 190 -11.80 7.05 17.52
N ASP A 191 -11.92 5.89 18.16
CA ASP A 191 -11.54 5.67 19.56
C ASP A 191 -10.28 4.80 19.66
N CYS A 192 -9.17 5.38 20.15
CA CYS A 192 -7.90 4.67 20.34
C CYS A 192 -7.77 3.95 21.69
N SER A 193 -8.73 4.08 22.62
CA SER A 193 -8.61 3.54 23.98
C SER A 193 -8.90 2.03 24.08
N ARG A 194 -9.48 1.44 23.03
CA ARG A 194 -9.95 0.04 23.03
C ARG A 194 -8.86 -0.95 22.67
#